data_AF-A0A7V1JIR8-F1
#
_entry.id   AF-A0A7V1JIR8-F1
#
_cell.length_a   1.000
_cell.length_b   1.000
_cell.length_c   1.000
_cell.angle_alpha   90.00
_cell.angle_beta   90.00
_cell.angle_gamma   90.00
#
_symmetry.space_group_name_H-M   'P 1'
#
loop_
_entity.id
_entity.type
_entity.pdbx_description
1 polymer ?
#
loop_
_entity_poly.entity_id
_entity_poly.type
_entity_poly.pdbx_seq_one_letter_code
_entity_poly.pdbx_strand_id
1 'polypeptide(L)'
;MAREREIVIEITMGRLGPLLLLVVVLSVLALGPVARAEPEQIPVPASTAWTASVPGRYYLTKTTHDGAGALTACTDGYHMASLWEILDPSNLIYDTDLGRSQDDSGSGPPTYPSAHGWLRTGYSSSGSGSAGMANCRAWSSDSATDHGTFSCLPSDWTASTDVGGWQVTTGQCNIHRSVWCVRPPFYVYLPLVLRNY
;
A
#
# COMPACT_ATOMS: atom_id res chain seq x y z
N MET A 1 14.21 -72.69 37.90
CA MET A 1 15.08 -71.50 38.09
C MET A 1 16.04 -71.42 36.91
N ALA A 2 15.75 -70.58 35.92
CA ALA A 2 16.66 -70.29 34.81
C ALA A 2 17.21 -68.89 35.02
N ARG A 3 18.53 -68.76 35.02
CA ARG A 3 19.29 -67.53 35.33
C ARG A 3 19.26 -66.61 34.12
N GLU A 4 18.57 -65.48 34.24
CA GLU A 4 18.58 -64.40 33.24
C GLU A 4 20.01 -63.86 33.09
N ARG A 5 20.52 -63.83 31.87
CA ARG A 5 21.82 -63.26 31.52
C ARG A 5 21.58 -62.02 30.68
N GLU A 6 21.73 -60.86 31.31
CA GLU A 6 21.73 -59.57 30.63
C GLU A 6 23.04 -59.43 29.83
N ILE A 7 22.93 -59.16 28.52
CA ILE A 7 24.07 -58.85 27.66
C ILE A 7 24.10 -57.34 27.50
N VAL A 8 25.00 -56.68 28.23
CA VAL A 8 25.28 -55.25 28.07
C VAL A 8 26.31 -55.10 26.93
N ILE A 9 25.90 -54.50 25.81
CA ILE A 9 26.79 -54.19 24.68
C ILE A 9 27.25 -52.74 24.84
N GLU A 10 28.47 -52.55 25.33
CA GLU A 10 29.11 -51.24 25.43
C GLU A 10 29.74 -50.89 24.08
N ILE A 11 29.07 -50.04 23.28
CA ILE A 11 29.61 -49.57 22.00
C ILE A 11 30.56 -48.41 22.28
N THR A 12 31.86 -48.70 22.30
CA THR A 12 32.90 -47.66 22.34
C THR A 12 33.01 -47.01 20.96
N MET A 13 32.36 -45.85 20.77
CA MET A 13 32.57 -45.04 19.57
C MET A 13 34.00 -44.47 19.58
N GLY A 14 34.94 -45.23 19.01
CA GLY A 14 36.27 -44.72 18.68
C GLY A 14 36.17 -43.55 17.69
N ARG A 15 37.25 -42.78 17.57
CA ARG A 15 37.40 -41.57 16.72
C ARG A 15 36.97 -41.72 15.25
N LEU A 16 36.70 -42.94 14.79
CA LEU A 16 36.19 -43.28 13.45
C LEU A 16 34.69 -43.04 13.26
N GLY A 17 33.87 -43.12 14.32
CA GLY A 17 32.42 -42.90 14.27
C GLY A 17 32.01 -41.51 13.75
N PRO A 18 32.53 -40.40 14.32
CA PRO A 18 32.20 -39.06 13.82
C PRO A 18 32.73 -38.80 12.41
N LEU A 19 33.83 -39.46 12.02
CA LEU A 19 34.42 -39.37 10.69
C LEU A 19 33.51 -40.01 9.62
N LEU A 20 32.92 -41.16 9.91
CA LEU A 20 31.94 -41.80 9.02
C LEU A 20 30.67 -40.96 8.85
N LEU A 21 30.17 -40.38 9.94
CA LEU A 21 29.03 -39.46 9.89
C LEU A 21 29.32 -38.23 9.01
N LEU A 22 30.52 -37.68 9.12
CA LEU A 22 30.93 -36.50 8.36
C LEU A 22 31.08 -36.80 6.85
N VAL A 23 31.56 -38.00 6.49
CA VAL A 23 31.60 -38.46 5.08
C VAL A 23 30.20 -38.66 4.51
N VAL A 24 29.26 -39.20 5.29
CA VAL A 24 27.85 -39.35 4.87
C VAL A 24 27.18 -38.00 4.66
N VAL A 25 27.40 -37.04 5.57
CA VAL A 25 26.84 -35.67 5.43
C VAL A 25 27.41 -34.96 4.20
N LEU A 26 28.72 -35.06 3.96
CA LEU A 26 29.36 -34.45 2.80
C LEU A 26 28.89 -35.07 1.47
N SER A 27 28.63 -36.38 1.43
CA SER A 27 28.12 -37.04 0.22
C SER A 27 26.67 -36.68 -0.09
N VAL A 28 25.82 -36.48 0.92
CA VAL A 28 24.44 -35.96 0.72
C VAL A 28 24.45 -34.51 0.22
N LEU A 29 25.38 -33.68 0.71
CA LEU A 29 25.50 -32.29 0.26
C LEU A 29 26.06 -32.16 -1.18
N ALA A 30 26.94 -33.08 -1.61
CA ALA A 30 27.55 -33.04 -2.94
C ALA A 30 26.61 -33.48 -4.07
N LEU A 31 25.56 -34.26 -3.79
CA LEU A 31 24.58 -34.72 -4.79
C LEU A 31 23.34 -33.81 -4.91
N GLY A 32 23.25 -32.76 -4.08
CA GLY A 32 22.08 -31.89 -3.95
C GLY A 32 21.72 -30.99 -5.15
N PRO A 33 22.62 -30.53 -6.05
CA PRO A 33 22.22 -29.52 -7.02
C PRO A 33 21.85 -30.04 -8.42
N VAL A 34 21.92 -31.36 -8.70
CA VAL A 34 21.77 -31.86 -10.09
C VAL A 34 20.31 -32.09 -10.51
N ALA A 35 19.32 -31.92 -9.63
CA ALA A 35 17.92 -32.23 -9.93
C ALA A 35 16.98 -31.02 -9.79
N ARG A 36 17.24 -29.93 -10.53
CA ARG A 36 16.17 -29.01 -10.94
C ARG A 36 16.55 -28.24 -12.20
N ALA A 37 16.66 -28.94 -13.32
CA ALA A 37 16.47 -28.29 -14.61
C ALA A 37 14.97 -28.01 -14.74
N GLU A 38 14.57 -26.75 -14.53
CA GLU A 38 13.23 -26.29 -14.84
C GLU A 38 13.01 -26.45 -16.36
N PRO A 39 11.93 -27.09 -16.83
CA PRO A 39 11.71 -27.25 -18.26
C PRO A 39 11.69 -25.88 -18.92
N GLU A 40 12.48 -25.72 -19.99
CA GLU A 40 12.57 -24.49 -20.76
C GLU A 40 11.18 -24.17 -21.33
N GLN A 41 10.56 -23.14 -20.76
CA GLN A 41 9.22 -22.73 -21.09
C GLN A 41 9.27 -22.04 -22.46
N ILE A 42 8.78 -22.73 -23.50
CA ILE A 42 8.66 -22.17 -24.85
C ILE A 42 7.89 -20.84 -24.74
N PRO A 43 8.46 -19.70 -25.15
CA PRO A 43 7.76 -18.43 -25.10
C PRO A 43 6.53 -18.50 -26.00
N VAL A 44 5.35 -18.55 -25.39
CA VAL A 44 4.10 -18.30 -26.14
C VAL A 44 4.18 -16.85 -26.59
N PRO A 45 4.04 -16.53 -27.89
CA PRO A 45 4.03 -15.15 -28.34
C PRO A 45 2.93 -14.41 -27.58
N ALA A 46 3.32 -13.39 -26.81
CA ALA A 46 2.39 -12.56 -26.08
C ALA A 46 1.37 -12.01 -27.07
N SER A 47 0.08 -12.29 -26.85
CA SER A 47 -0.97 -11.54 -27.54
C SER A 47 -0.72 -10.06 -27.28
N THR A 48 -0.54 -9.26 -28.32
CA THR A 48 -0.37 -7.81 -28.25
C THR A 48 -1.69 -7.15 -27.85
N ALA A 49 -2.21 -7.48 -26.67
CA ALA A 49 -3.33 -6.77 -26.09
C ALA A 49 -2.82 -5.40 -25.64
N TRP A 50 -3.21 -4.35 -26.37
CA TRP A 50 -3.04 -2.99 -25.87
C TRP A 50 -3.97 -2.82 -24.68
N THR A 51 -3.39 -2.60 -23.50
CA THR A 51 -4.17 -2.23 -22.32
C THR A 51 -4.37 -0.72 -22.39
N ALA A 52 -5.60 -0.29 -22.67
CA ALA A 52 -5.95 1.12 -22.48
C ALA A 52 -6.23 1.34 -21.00
N SER A 53 -5.52 2.27 -20.36
CA SER A 53 -5.81 2.71 -18.99
C SER A 53 -6.62 4.01 -19.04
N VAL A 54 -7.70 4.06 -18.28
CA VAL A 54 -8.36 5.33 -17.97
C VAL A 54 -7.75 5.83 -16.66
N PRO A 55 -7.18 7.05 -16.62
CA PRO A 55 -6.59 7.59 -15.40
C PRO A 55 -7.59 7.60 -14.25
N GLY A 56 -7.08 7.40 -13.03
CA GLY A 56 -7.86 7.58 -11.82
C GLY A 56 -8.33 9.02 -11.69
N ARG A 57 -9.39 9.21 -10.92
CA ARG A 57 -9.93 10.54 -10.59
C ARG A 57 -9.83 10.80 -9.12
N TYR A 58 -9.62 12.04 -8.73
CA TYR A 58 -9.60 12.41 -7.32
C TYR A 58 -10.17 13.81 -7.13
N TYR A 59 -10.65 14.10 -5.94
CA TYR A 59 -11.12 15.43 -5.61
C TYR A 59 -11.04 15.70 -4.11
N LEU A 60 -11.13 16.98 -3.75
CA LEU A 60 -11.28 17.41 -2.37
C LEU A 60 -12.72 17.84 -2.14
N THR A 61 -13.41 17.25 -1.16
CA THR A 61 -14.85 17.53 -0.94
C THR A 61 -15.12 19.02 -0.71
N LYS A 62 -16.22 19.52 -1.29
CA LYS A 62 -16.73 20.87 -1.03
C LYS A 62 -17.22 21.03 0.42
N THR A 63 -17.86 19.98 0.95
CA THR A 63 -18.29 19.86 2.35
C THR A 63 -17.14 19.48 3.29
N THR A 64 -17.35 19.68 4.58
CA THR A 64 -16.41 19.33 5.64
C THR A 64 -17.02 18.31 6.61
N HIS A 65 -16.16 17.47 7.17
CA HIS A 65 -16.51 16.33 8.03
C HIS A 65 -15.51 16.24 9.19
N ASP A 66 -15.99 15.83 10.36
CA ASP A 66 -15.13 15.38 11.45
C ASP A 66 -14.50 14.01 11.13
N GLY A 67 -13.73 13.48 12.07
CA GLY A 67 -13.03 12.20 11.93
C GLY A 67 -13.96 11.00 11.75
N ALA A 68 -15.12 10.97 12.43
CA ALA A 68 -16.07 9.87 12.32
C ALA A 68 -16.90 9.93 11.03
N GLY A 69 -17.18 11.13 10.52
CA GLY A 69 -17.90 11.37 9.27
C GLY A 69 -17.04 11.29 8.01
N ALA A 70 -15.72 11.18 8.12
CA ALA A 70 -14.80 11.25 6.98
C ALA A 70 -14.99 10.09 5.99
N LEU A 71 -15.29 8.88 6.48
CA LEU A 71 -15.42 7.68 5.62
C LEU A 71 -16.59 7.74 4.64
N THR A 72 -17.62 8.52 4.94
CA THR A 72 -18.84 8.65 4.13
C THR A 72 -18.90 9.97 3.34
N ALA A 73 -17.81 10.73 3.32
CA ALA A 73 -17.77 12.04 2.67
C ALA A 73 -17.71 11.96 1.13
N CYS A 74 -17.25 10.84 0.59
CA CYS A 74 -17.05 10.66 -0.85
C CYS A 74 -18.34 10.23 -1.56
N THR A 75 -18.55 10.74 -2.78
CA THR A 75 -19.64 10.34 -3.68
C THR A 75 -19.46 8.90 -4.13
N ASP A 76 -20.56 8.24 -4.49
CA ASP A 76 -20.57 6.88 -4.99
C ASP A 76 -19.51 6.62 -6.08
N GLY A 77 -18.81 5.50 -5.93
CA GLY A 77 -17.69 5.12 -6.79
C GLY A 77 -16.38 5.86 -6.49
N TYR A 78 -16.33 6.70 -5.45
CA TYR A 78 -15.11 7.20 -4.83
C TYR A 78 -15.01 6.70 -3.39
N HIS A 79 -13.80 6.64 -2.85
CA HIS A 79 -13.56 6.38 -1.43
C HIS A 79 -12.59 7.41 -0.86
N MET A 80 -12.60 7.55 0.47
CA MET A 80 -11.61 8.38 1.17
C MET A 80 -10.21 7.86 0.84
N ALA A 81 -9.46 8.69 0.13
CA ALA A 81 -8.14 8.38 -0.39
C ALA A 81 -7.14 8.13 0.74
N SER A 82 -6.20 7.23 0.52
CA SER A 82 -4.92 7.26 1.20
C SER A 82 -3.96 8.23 0.50
N LEU A 83 -2.97 8.76 1.22
CA LEU A 83 -1.94 9.60 0.59
C LEU A 83 -1.21 8.85 -0.52
N TRP A 84 -1.06 7.53 -0.39
CA TRP A 84 -0.40 6.69 -1.38
C TRP A 84 -1.17 6.54 -2.71
N GLU A 85 -2.48 6.76 -2.69
CA GLU A 85 -3.30 6.72 -3.91
C GLU A 85 -3.28 8.02 -4.69
N ILE A 86 -3.02 9.15 -4.02
CA ILE A 86 -3.00 10.50 -4.60
C ILE A 86 -1.61 11.14 -4.55
N LEU A 87 -0.57 10.37 -4.24
CA LEU A 87 0.78 10.86 -4.00
C LEU A 87 1.30 11.66 -5.20
N ASP A 88 0.98 11.19 -6.41
CA ASP A 88 1.35 11.82 -7.66
C ASP A 88 0.11 12.30 -8.44
N PRO A 89 -0.31 13.56 -8.22
CA PRO A 89 -1.36 14.21 -8.99
C PRO A 89 -1.17 14.18 -10.51
N SER A 90 0.07 14.09 -11.02
CA SER A 90 0.31 14.15 -12.47
C SER A 90 -0.21 12.92 -13.23
N ASN A 91 -0.46 11.82 -12.51
CA ASN A 91 -1.01 10.58 -13.04
C ASN A 91 -2.52 10.42 -12.77
N LEU A 92 -3.18 11.47 -12.25
CA LEU A 92 -4.59 11.48 -11.92
C LEU A 92 -5.29 12.68 -12.55
N ILE A 93 -6.61 12.59 -12.66
CA ILE A 93 -7.45 13.71 -13.10
C ILE A 93 -8.18 14.28 -11.88
N TYR A 94 -7.97 15.55 -11.59
CA TYR A 94 -8.77 16.24 -10.58
C TYR A 94 -10.20 16.46 -11.10
N ASP A 95 -11.19 16.03 -10.33
CA ASP A 95 -12.61 16.20 -10.68
C ASP A 95 -13.11 17.55 -10.16
N THR A 96 -13.12 18.57 -11.02
CA THR A 96 -13.51 19.95 -10.66
C THR A 96 -15.01 20.11 -10.41
N ASP A 97 -15.85 19.20 -10.92
CA ASP A 97 -17.29 19.26 -10.72
C ASP A 97 -17.65 18.85 -9.28
N LEU A 98 -16.94 17.86 -8.75
CA LEU A 98 -17.08 17.39 -7.36
C LEU A 98 -16.18 18.16 -6.39
N GLY A 99 -14.99 18.54 -6.84
CA GLY A 99 -13.92 19.11 -6.05
C GLY A 99 -14.03 20.61 -5.79
N ARG A 100 -13.39 21.06 -4.70
CA ARG A 100 -13.13 22.48 -4.48
C ARG A 100 -12.26 23.07 -5.60
N SER A 101 -12.35 24.37 -5.79
CA SER A 101 -11.47 25.13 -6.68
C SER A 101 -11.09 26.46 -6.04
N GLN A 102 -10.01 27.06 -6.51
CA GLN A 102 -9.64 28.45 -6.27
C GLN A 102 -9.48 29.17 -7.61
N ASP A 103 -9.33 30.50 -7.54
CA ASP A 103 -9.24 31.38 -8.71
C ASP A 103 -8.15 30.95 -9.71
N ASP A 104 -7.04 30.39 -9.22
CA ASP A 104 -5.90 29.91 -10.02
C ASP A 104 -5.69 28.39 -9.92
N SER A 105 -6.77 27.60 -9.85
CA SER A 105 -6.67 26.13 -9.81
C SER A 105 -6.53 25.48 -11.20
N GLY A 106 -6.94 26.17 -12.28
CA GLY A 106 -7.03 25.56 -13.61
C GLY A 106 -7.86 24.26 -13.58
N SER A 107 -7.27 23.15 -14.04
CA SER A 107 -7.85 21.80 -13.94
C SER A 107 -7.29 20.98 -12.77
N GLY A 108 -6.50 21.59 -11.88
CA GLY A 108 -5.89 20.96 -10.73
C GLY A 108 -6.66 21.21 -9.42
N PRO A 109 -6.22 20.57 -8.33
CA PRO A 109 -6.76 20.82 -7.00
C PRO A 109 -6.40 22.23 -6.50
N PRO A 110 -7.15 22.77 -5.53
CA PRO A 110 -6.68 23.91 -4.75
C PRO A 110 -5.48 23.52 -3.88
N THR A 111 -4.64 24.50 -3.53
CA THR A 111 -3.55 24.39 -2.55
C THR A 111 -3.93 25.07 -1.23
N TYR A 112 -3.01 25.10 -0.25
CA TYR A 112 -3.20 25.85 1.01
C TYR A 112 -3.71 27.29 0.76
N PRO A 113 -4.60 27.84 1.62
CA PRO A 113 -5.13 27.30 2.89
C PRO A 113 -6.40 26.45 2.76
N SER A 114 -7.00 26.38 1.58
CA SER A 114 -8.34 25.81 1.37
C SER A 114 -8.35 24.29 1.12
N ALA A 115 -7.15 23.68 1.07
CA ALA A 115 -6.94 22.30 0.63
C ALA A 115 -6.67 21.27 1.75
N HIS A 116 -6.96 21.58 3.02
CA HIS A 116 -6.76 20.63 4.12
C HIS A 116 -7.77 19.49 4.07
N GLY A 117 -7.31 18.31 3.64
CA GLY A 117 -8.16 17.12 3.50
C GLY A 117 -7.76 15.97 4.42
N TRP A 118 -8.72 15.40 5.15
CA TRP A 118 -8.53 14.11 5.80
C TRP A 118 -8.20 13.03 4.77
N LEU A 119 -7.28 12.13 5.12
CA LEU A 119 -6.88 11.00 4.27
C LEU A 119 -6.52 9.77 5.09
N ARG A 120 -6.64 8.59 4.50
CA ARG A 120 -6.22 7.35 5.15
C ARG A 120 -4.69 7.26 5.22
N THR A 121 -4.17 6.79 6.34
CA THR A 121 -2.72 6.61 6.54
C THR A 121 -2.22 5.23 6.17
N GLY A 122 -3.10 4.22 6.16
CA GLY A 122 -2.71 2.81 6.05
C GLY A 122 -2.14 2.21 7.36
N TYR A 123 -2.11 2.99 8.44
CA TYR A 123 -1.62 2.54 9.75
C TYR A 123 -2.71 1.85 10.57
N SER A 124 -2.33 1.19 11.68
CA SER A 124 -3.27 0.65 12.67
C SER A 124 -4.12 1.75 13.31
N SER A 125 -5.27 1.40 13.88
CA SER A 125 -6.14 2.35 14.59
C SER A 125 -5.37 3.13 15.66
N SER A 126 -5.33 4.46 15.52
CA SER A 126 -4.56 5.35 16.37
C SER A 126 -5.27 6.70 16.52
N GLY A 127 -5.30 7.22 17.75
CA GLY A 127 -5.66 8.59 18.07
C GLY A 127 -4.44 9.48 18.42
N SER A 128 -3.22 9.00 18.20
CA SER A 128 -1.98 9.73 18.54
C SER A 128 -1.83 11.01 17.71
N GLY A 129 -1.04 11.98 18.19
CA GLY A 129 -0.75 13.22 17.45
C GLY A 129 0.27 13.10 16.31
N SER A 130 0.68 11.88 15.93
CA SER A 130 1.76 11.65 14.95
C SER A 130 1.21 11.57 13.53
N ALA A 131 1.58 12.53 12.67
CA ALA A 131 1.19 12.56 11.26
C ALA A 131 1.64 11.27 10.54
N GLY A 132 0.78 10.72 9.68
CA GLY A 132 1.03 9.44 9.00
C GLY A 132 0.72 8.20 9.85
N MET A 133 0.43 8.35 11.14
CA MET A 133 -0.08 7.27 12.01
C MET A 133 -1.47 7.60 12.55
N ALA A 134 -1.69 8.86 12.93
CA ALA A 134 -2.96 9.41 13.42
C ALA A 134 -4.08 9.18 12.41
N ASN A 135 -5.16 8.52 12.79
CA ASN A 135 -6.26 8.21 11.90
C ASN A 135 -7.61 8.19 12.64
N CYS A 136 -7.79 9.02 13.66
CA CYS A 136 -9.05 9.12 14.41
C CYS A 136 -9.61 7.77 14.85
N ARG A 137 -8.73 6.92 15.40
CA ARG A 137 -9.06 5.53 15.77
C ARG A 137 -9.66 4.75 14.59
N ALA A 138 -8.97 4.77 13.44
CA ALA A 138 -9.46 4.26 12.16
C ALA A 138 -10.79 4.91 11.70
N TRP A 139 -10.88 6.23 11.86
CA TRP A 139 -12.01 7.08 11.46
C TRP A 139 -13.32 6.69 12.14
N SER A 140 -13.22 6.27 13.40
CA SER A 140 -14.37 5.96 14.27
C SER A 140 -14.57 6.97 15.40
N SER A 141 -13.61 7.88 15.60
CA SER A 141 -13.65 8.91 16.63
C SER A 141 -13.85 10.29 16.03
N ASP A 142 -14.69 11.08 16.69
CA ASP A 142 -14.90 12.52 16.54
C ASP A 142 -14.41 13.29 17.78
N SER A 143 -13.61 12.68 18.65
CA SER A 143 -13.15 13.29 19.90
C SER A 143 -12.11 14.39 19.67
N ALA A 144 -12.15 15.45 20.49
CA ALA A 144 -11.11 16.49 20.54
C ALA A 144 -9.77 16.01 21.10
N THR A 145 -9.73 14.84 21.74
CA THR A 145 -8.51 14.24 22.31
C THR A 145 -7.81 13.26 21.37
N ASP A 146 -8.50 12.75 20.36
CA ASP A 146 -7.91 11.94 19.31
C ASP A 146 -7.50 12.84 18.13
N HIS A 147 -6.50 12.39 17.37
CA HIS A 147 -6.04 13.09 16.18
C HIS A 147 -6.14 12.23 14.92
N GLY A 148 -6.36 12.90 13.79
CA GLY A 148 -6.30 12.36 12.45
C GLY A 148 -5.22 13.04 11.62
N THR A 149 -4.73 12.35 10.60
CA THR A 149 -3.81 12.92 9.61
C THR A 149 -4.60 13.60 8.49
N PHE A 150 -4.22 14.83 8.15
CA PHE A 150 -4.67 15.51 6.94
C PHE A 150 -3.47 15.98 6.11
N SER A 151 -3.69 16.22 4.83
CA SER A 151 -2.69 16.80 3.95
C SER A 151 -3.25 17.86 3.01
N CYS A 152 -2.35 18.64 2.44
CA CYS A 152 -2.59 19.53 1.32
C CYS A 152 -1.35 19.62 0.42
N LEU A 153 -1.54 20.08 -0.81
CA LEU A 153 -0.44 20.52 -1.65
C LEU A 153 0.05 21.90 -1.18
N PRO A 154 1.37 22.14 -1.15
CA PRO A 154 1.94 23.42 -0.72
C PRO A 154 1.55 24.53 -1.68
N SER A 155 1.19 25.69 -1.14
CA SER A 155 1.03 26.93 -1.91
C SER A 155 2.35 27.68 -2.10
N ASP A 156 3.29 27.51 -1.17
CA ASP A 156 4.65 28.05 -1.26
C ASP A 156 5.60 26.96 -1.73
N TRP A 157 6.03 27.06 -2.99
CA TRP A 157 6.91 26.07 -3.63
C TRP A 157 8.38 26.22 -3.21
N THR A 158 8.71 27.24 -2.42
CA THR A 158 10.04 27.46 -1.87
C THR A 158 10.19 26.89 -0.46
N ALA A 159 9.07 26.56 0.18
CA ALA A 159 9.05 25.94 1.50
C ALA A 159 9.36 24.43 1.44
N SER A 160 9.86 23.90 2.56
CA SER A 160 10.02 22.45 2.71
C SER A 160 8.67 21.73 2.65
N THR A 161 8.63 20.59 1.96
CA THR A 161 7.49 19.68 1.89
C THR A 161 7.81 18.38 2.62
N ASP A 162 6.78 17.60 2.96
CA ASP A 162 6.94 16.34 3.69
C ASP A 162 7.02 15.17 2.71
N VAL A 163 5.88 14.62 2.30
CA VAL A 163 5.81 13.33 1.59
C VAL A 163 5.48 13.55 0.13
N GLY A 164 6.43 13.32 -0.77
CA GLY A 164 6.21 13.42 -2.22
C GLY A 164 5.68 14.79 -2.66
N GLY A 165 6.10 15.87 -1.99
CA GLY A 165 5.62 17.23 -2.27
C GLY A 165 4.36 17.62 -1.50
N TRP A 166 3.75 16.73 -0.72
CA TRP A 166 2.60 17.04 0.13
C TRP A 166 3.04 17.56 1.50
N GLN A 167 2.27 18.50 2.05
CA GLN A 167 2.36 18.89 3.46
C GLN A 167 1.42 18.00 4.26
N VAL A 168 1.93 17.36 5.31
CA VAL A 168 1.21 16.36 6.11
C VAL A 168 1.27 16.75 7.58
N THR A 169 0.11 16.82 8.21
CA THR A 169 -0.01 17.25 9.60
C THR A 169 -1.15 16.53 10.31
N THR A 170 -1.33 16.79 11.60
CA THR A 170 -2.42 16.24 12.39
C THR A 170 -3.39 17.33 12.86
N GLY A 171 -4.64 16.94 13.01
CA GLY A 171 -5.68 17.78 13.61
C GLY A 171 -6.55 16.94 14.53
N GLN A 172 -7.21 17.60 15.47
CA GLN A 172 -8.18 16.94 16.35
C GLN A 172 -9.35 16.37 15.53
N CYS A 173 -9.86 15.21 15.94
CA CYS A 173 -10.88 14.50 15.18
C CYS A 173 -12.25 15.19 15.20
N ASN A 174 -12.53 16.07 16.16
CA ASN A 174 -13.77 16.87 16.18
C ASN A 174 -13.77 18.04 15.17
N ILE A 175 -12.62 18.39 14.59
CA ILE A 175 -12.52 19.50 13.65
C ILE A 175 -13.01 19.08 12.28
N HIS A 176 -13.93 19.86 11.72
CA HIS A 176 -14.47 19.60 10.41
C HIS A 176 -13.49 20.05 9.31
N ARG A 177 -13.06 19.10 8.46
CA ARG A 177 -12.20 19.37 7.29
C ARG A 177 -12.77 18.71 6.05
N SER A 178 -12.30 19.13 4.88
CA SER A 178 -12.60 18.39 3.66
C SER A 178 -11.98 16.99 3.72
N VAL A 179 -12.37 16.13 2.79
CA VAL A 179 -11.85 14.77 2.65
C VAL A 179 -11.28 14.62 1.25
N TRP A 180 -10.10 14.04 1.14
CA TRP A 180 -9.56 13.63 -0.16
C TRP A 180 -10.27 12.37 -0.59
N CYS A 181 -10.88 12.40 -1.77
CA CYS A 181 -11.61 11.29 -2.37
C CYS A 181 -10.90 10.83 -3.64
N VAL A 182 -10.82 9.53 -3.86
CA VAL A 182 -10.19 8.95 -5.05
C VAL A 182 -11.04 7.83 -5.63
N ARG A 183 -10.97 7.69 -6.95
CA ARG A 183 -11.46 6.57 -7.74
C ARG A 183 -10.26 6.00 -8.48
N PRO A 184 -9.95 4.71 -8.29
CA PRO A 184 -8.78 4.10 -8.92
C PRO A 184 -8.92 4.09 -10.46
N PRO A 185 -7.79 4.03 -11.19
CA PRO A 185 -7.82 3.82 -12.63
C PRO A 185 -8.48 2.47 -12.95
N PHE A 186 -9.05 2.35 -14.15
CA PHE A 186 -9.53 1.08 -14.67
C PHE A 186 -8.88 0.76 -16.02
N TYR A 187 -8.71 -0.53 -16.26
CA TYR A 187 -8.03 -1.06 -17.43
C TYR A 187 -9.06 -1.71 -18.35
N VAL A 188 -8.99 -1.37 -19.63
CA VAL A 188 -9.81 -1.99 -20.68
C VAL A 188 -8.90 -2.85 -21.55
N TYR A 189 -9.22 -4.14 -21.62
CA TYR A 189 -8.58 -5.08 -22.53
C TYR A 189 -9.37 -5.12 -23.84
N LEU A 190 -8.78 -4.53 -24.89
CA LEU A 190 -9.36 -4.58 -26.23
C LEU A 190 -8.72 -5.74 -27.02
N PRO A 191 -9.49 -6.73 -27.50
CA PRO A 191 -8.95 -7.76 -28.36
C PRO A 191 -8.59 -7.15 -29.73
N LEU A 192 -7.34 -7.29 -30.16
CA LEU A 192 -6.93 -6.93 -31.51
C LEU A 192 -7.59 -7.90 -32.51
N VAL A 193 -8.58 -7.43 -33.26
CA VAL A 193 -9.04 -8.12 -34.48
C VAL A 193 -8.19 -7.60 -35.63
N LEU A 194 -7.09 -8.30 -35.94
CA LEU A 194 -6.35 -8.07 -37.17
C LEU A 194 -7.22 -8.54 -38.34
N ARG A 195 -7.82 -7.60 -39.08
CA ARG A 195 -8.33 -7.89 -40.42
C ARG A 195 -7.14 -7.97 -41.37
N ASN A 196 -6.84 -9.18 -41.84
CA ASN A 196 -6.00 -9.35 -43.04
C ASN A 196 -6.81 -8.82 -44.24
N TYR A 197 -6.27 -7.81 -44.91
CA TYR A 197 -6.72 -7.35 -46.22
C TYR A 197 -5.93 -8.05 -47.31
#